data_AF-A0A645I8I0-F1
#
_entry.id   AF-A0A645I8I0-F1
#
_cell.length_a   1.000
_cell.length_b   1.000
_cell.length_c   1.000
_cell.angle_alpha   90.00
_cell.angle_beta   90.00
_cell.angle_gamma   90.00
#
_symmetry.space_group_name_H-M   'P 1'
#
loop_
_entity.id
_entity.type
_entity.pdbx_description
1 polymer ?
#
loop_
_entity_poly.entity_id
_entity_poly.type
_entity_poly.pdbx_seq_one_letter_code
_entity_poly.pdbx_strand_id
1 'polypeptide(L)'
;MPTPSFGLSRIRNSVDGSFNQVGVSVEIPLFDRRQGPIERAKVEADQAELRRDAVVLAAQSELQRALQQLSLRRTAVRDYEKEGLAQIAPLHQMAQDAYKLGKGTILELIDALGSITEHRLEHLELVKDMLDAEWEVRQASGDLPQVQP
;
A
#
# COMPACT_ATOMS: atom_id res chain seq x y z
N MET A 1 -12.38 -40.02 -12.98
CA MET A 1 -11.36 -41.09 -13.11
C MET A 1 -11.65 -42.14 -12.05
N PRO A 2 -11.47 -43.45 -12.32
CA PRO A 2 -11.63 -44.47 -11.29
C PRO A 2 -10.62 -44.23 -10.16
N THR A 3 -11.07 -44.22 -8.90
CA THR A 3 -10.19 -44.09 -7.73
C THR A 3 -9.93 -45.47 -7.15
N PRO A 4 -8.71 -46.04 -7.29
CA PRO A 4 -8.38 -47.30 -6.63
C PRO A 4 -8.26 -47.08 -5.12
N SER A 5 -8.79 -48.02 -4.35
CA SER A 5 -8.68 -48.08 -2.90
C SER A 5 -8.10 -49.43 -2.50
N PHE A 6 -7.21 -49.42 -1.51
CA PHE A 6 -6.58 -50.62 -0.94
C PHE A 6 -7.03 -50.78 0.50
N GLY A 7 -7.44 -52.00 0.88
CA GLY A 7 -7.90 -52.33 2.22
C GLY A 7 -7.21 -53.56 2.77
N LEU A 8 -6.84 -53.52 4.05
CA LEU A 8 -6.33 -54.65 4.82
C LEU A 8 -7.33 -54.96 5.94
N SER A 9 -7.84 -56.19 6.00
CA SER A 9 -8.74 -56.64 7.06
C SER A 9 -8.22 -57.89 7.74
N ARG A 10 -8.29 -57.94 9.08
CA ARG A 10 -7.95 -59.12 9.87
C ARG A 10 -9.21 -59.62 10.56
N ILE A 11 -9.71 -60.76 10.11
CA ILE A 11 -10.90 -61.39 10.69
C ILE A 11 -10.41 -62.45 11.68
N ARG A 12 -10.88 -62.36 12.93
CA ARG A 12 -10.61 -63.35 13.99
C ARG A 12 -11.90 -64.08 14.29
N ASN A 13 -11.91 -65.40 14.05
CA ASN A 13 -13.03 -66.25 14.41
C ASN A 13 -12.59 -67.22 15.52
N SER A 14 -13.44 -67.43 16.53
CA SER A 14 -13.09 -68.21 17.73
C SER A 14 -12.96 -69.72 17.48
N VAL A 15 -13.42 -70.19 16.31
CA VAL A 15 -13.44 -71.63 15.96
C VAL A 15 -12.36 -72.00 14.94
N ASP A 16 -11.96 -71.09 14.03
CA ASP A 16 -11.09 -71.41 12.88
C ASP A 16 -9.76 -70.61 12.81
N GLY A 17 -9.48 -69.70 13.75
CA GLY A 17 -8.23 -68.92 13.79
C GLY A 17 -8.33 -67.53 13.13
N SER A 18 -7.17 -66.85 13.01
CA SER A 18 -7.08 -65.49 12.47
C SER A 18 -6.55 -65.48 11.04
N PHE A 19 -7.27 -64.84 10.13
CA PHE A 19 -6.85 -64.72 8.73
C PHE A 19 -6.68 -63.25 8.34
N ASN A 20 -5.68 -62.96 7.51
CA ASN A 20 -5.43 -61.63 6.94
C ASN A 20 -5.93 -61.60 5.50
N GLN A 21 -6.72 -60.60 5.14
CA GLN A 21 -7.22 -60.38 3.79
C GLN A 21 -6.69 -59.05 3.25
N VAL A 22 -6.18 -59.08 2.02
CA VAL A 22 -5.76 -57.90 1.25
C VAL A 22 -6.65 -57.81 0.02
N GLY A 23 -7.26 -56.65 -0.22
CA GLY A 23 -8.13 -56.41 -1.37
C GLY A 23 -7.86 -55.07 -2.04
N VAL A 24 -8.02 -55.04 -3.37
CA VAL A 24 -7.98 -53.83 -4.19
C VAL A 24 -9.37 -53.61 -4.76
N SER A 25 -9.99 -52.47 -4.45
CA SER A 25 -11.32 -52.09 -4.96
C SER A 25 -11.22 -50.86 -5.85
N VAL A 26 -11.80 -50.93 -7.05
CA VAL A 26 -11.88 -49.81 -7.98
C VAL A 26 -13.34 -49.41 -8.13
N GLU A 27 -13.69 -48.20 -7.70
CA GLU A 27 -15.03 -47.66 -7.88
C GLU A 27 -15.17 -47.07 -9.29
N ILE A 28 -16.13 -47.60 -10.07
CA ILE A 28 -16.46 -47.09 -11.41
C ILE A 28 -17.81 -46.35 -11.31
N PRO A 29 -17.80 -45.01 -11.19
CA PRO A 29 -19.05 -44.26 -11.13
C PRO A 29 -19.72 -44.26 -12.52
N LEU A 30 -20.86 -44.94 -12.63
CA LEU A 30 -21.62 -45.03 -13.88
C LEU A 30 -22.46 -43.77 -14.16
N PHE A 31 -22.86 -43.04 -13.12
CA PHE A 31 -23.77 -41.90 -13.21
C PHE A 31 -23.24 -40.60 -12.56
N ASP A 32 -22.53 -40.66 -11.42
CA ASP A 32 -21.98 -39.47 -10.75
C ASP A 32 -20.48 -39.31 -11.01
N ARG A 33 -20.15 -38.55 -12.05
CA ARG A 33 -18.75 -38.26 -12.45
C ARG A 33 -18.10 -37.14 -11.62
N ARG A 34 -18.64 -36.79 -10.44
CA ARG A 34 -18.20 -35.67 -9.59
C ARG A 34 -18.18 -34.33 -10.35
N GLN A 35 -19.13 -34.13 -11.26
CA GLN A 35 -19.21 -32.94 -12.09
C GLN A 35 -19.42 -31.68 -11.24
N GLY A 36 -20.24 -31.74 -10.19
CA GLY A 36 -20.46 -30.61 -9.28
C GLY A 36 -19.19 -30.10 -8.58
N PRO A 37 -18.42 -30.94 -7.86
CA PRO A 37 -17.12 -30.54 -7.30
C PRO A 37 -16.12 -30.01 -8.34
N ILE A 38 -16.08 -30.57 -9.55
CA ILE A 38 -15.18 -30.10 -10.62
C ILE A 38 -15.60 -28.72 -11.12
N GLU A 39 -16.88 -28.50 -11.41
CA GLU A 39 -17.38 -27.19 -11.83
C GLU A 39 -17.21 -26.14 -10.72
N ARG A 40 -17.39 -26.51 -9.44
CA ARG A 40 -17.06 -25.62 -8.31
C ARG A 40 -15.59 -25.25 -8.27
N ALA A 41 -14.68 -26.22 -8.42
CA ALA A 41 -13.24 -25.95 -8.44
C ALA A 41 -12.82 -25.05 -9.61
N LYS A 42 -13.47 -25.18 -10.78
CA LYS A 42 -13.26 -24.25 -11.91
C LYS A 42 -13.70 -22.83 -11.56
N VAL A 43 -14.91 -22.67 -11.04
CA VAL A 43 -15.41 -21.35 -10.61
C VAL A 43 -14.53 -20.74 -9.52
N GLU A 44 -14.03 -21.54 -8.58
CA GLU A 44 -13.08 -21.07 -7.56
C GLU A 44 -11.76 -20.59 -8.17
N ALA A 45 -11.25 -21.27 -9.21
CA ALA A 45 -10.07 -20.84 -9.95
C ALA A 45 -10.34 -19.53 -10.71
N ASP A 46 -11.45 -19.43 -11.44
CA ASP A 46 -11.86 -18.23 -12.16
C ASP A 46 -12.02 -17.04 -11.20
N GLN A 47 -12.62 -17.26 -10.02
CA GLN A 47 -12.73 -16.25 -8.98
C GLN A 47 -11.37 -15.83 -8.43
N ALA A 48 -10.43 -16.75 -8.26
CA ALA A 48 -9.08 -16.43 -7.81
C ALA A 48 -8.32 -15.59 -8.84
N GLU A 49 -8.50 -15.86 -10.14
CA GLU A 49 -7.94 -15.07 -11.23
C GLU A 49 -8.53 -13.66 -11.26
N LEU A 50 -9.86 -13.52 -11.21
CA LEU A 50 -10.52 -12.20 -11.14
C LEU A 50 -10.11 -11.40 -9.91
N ARG A 51 -9.95 -12.04 -8.74
CA ARG A 51 -9.44 -11.38 -7.53
C ARG A 51 -8.01 -10.89 -7.72
N ARG A 52 -7.15 -11.69 -8.33
CA ARG A 52 -5.77 -11.30 -8.64
C ARG A 52 -5.76 -10.08 -9.56
N ASP A 53 -6.53 -10.10 -10.63
CA ASP A 53 -6.58 -9.00 -11.60
C ASP A 53 -7.11 -7.71 -10.96
N ALA A 54 -8.13 -7.81 -10.11
CA ALA A 54 -8.65 -6.68 -9.35
C ALA A 54 -7.58 -6.08 -8.42
N VAL A 55 -6.80 -6.90 -7.72
CA VAL A 55 -5.70 -6.44 -6.85
C VAL A 55 -4.59 -5.78 -7.67
N VAL A 56 -4.22 -6.34 -8.82
CA VAL A 56 -3.21 -5.76 -9.71
C VAL A 56 -3.66 -4.39 -10.22
N LEU A 57 -4.91 -4.27 -10.66
CA LEU A 57 -5.46 -3.00 -11.14
C LEU A 57 -5.54 -1.95 -10.03
N ALA A 58 -5.94 -2.36 -8.82
CA ALA A 58 -5.97 -1.47 -7.66
C ALA A 58 -4.56 -0.96 -7.32
N ALA A 59 -3.55 -1.83 -7.30
CA ALA A 59 -2.16 -1.45 -7.03
C ALA A 59 -1.61 -0.49 -8.10
N GLN A 60 -1.93 -0.72 -9.38
CA GLN A 60 -1.55 0.20 -10.47
C GLN A 60 -2.20 1.57 -10.31
N SER A 61 -3.49 1.61 -9.97
CA SER A 61 -4.22 2.85 -9.74
C SER A 61 -3.67 3.63 -8.53
N GLU A 62 -3.34 2.92 -7.46
CA GLU A 62 -2.74 3.50 -6.26
C GLU A 62 -1.37 4.12 -6.55
N LEU A 63 -0.51 3.40 -7.28
CA LEU A 63 0.79 3.93 -7.70
C LEU A 63 0.65 5.16 -8.60
N GLN A 64 -0.27 5.15 -9.55
CA GLN A 64 -0.53 6.29 -10.42
C GLN A 64 -0.99 7.52 -9.61
N ARG A 65 -1.90 7.32 -8.65
CA ARG A 65 -2.37 8.39 -7.74
C ARG A 65 -1.21 8.96 -6.93
N ALA A 66 -0.39 8.10 -6.32
CA ALA A 66 0.74 8.52 -5.49
C ALA A 66 1.76 9.33 -6.31
N LEU A 67 2.07 8.89 -7.53
CA LEU A 67 2.98 9.62 -8.43
C LEU A 67 2.44 11.01 -8.82
N GLN A 68 1.14 11.11 -9.09
CA GLN A 68 0.50 12.40 -9.38
C GLN A 68 0.58 13.34 -8.18
N GLN A 69 0.29 12.84 -6.97
CA GLN A 69 0.38 13.63 -5.75
C GLN A 69 1.81 14.11 -5.49
N LEU A 70 2.81 13.23 -5.64
CA LEU A 70 4.22 13.62 -5.52
C LEU A 70 4.58 14.73 -6.51
N SER A 71 4.14 14.62 -7.77
CA SER A 71 4.40 15.67 -8.77
C SER A 71 3.79 17.01 -8.37
N LEU A 72 2.57 17.00 -7.84
CA LEU A 72 1.89 18.21 -7.36
C LEU A 72 2.61 18.84 -6.15
N ARG A 73 2.94 18.04 -5.13
CA ARG A 73 3.64 18.52 -3.93
C ARG A 73 5.03 19.04 -4.24
N ARG A 74 5.77 18.37 -5.11
CA ARG A 74 7.09 18.83 -5.58
C ARG A 74 7.00 20.15 -6.33
N THR A 75 5.93 20.35 -7.10
CA THR A 75 5.69 21.63 -7.81
C THR A 75 5.36 22.74 -6.80
N ALA A 76 4.51 22.46 -5.82
CA ALA A 76 4.16 23.42 -4.77
C ALA A 76 5.40 23.91 -3.99
N VAL A 77 6.30 23.01 -3.59
CA VAL A 77 7.57 23.40 -2.95
C VAL A 77 8.40 24.33 -3.84
N ARG A 78 8.58 23.95 -5.12
CA ARG A 78 9.38 24.73 -6.08
C ARG A 78 8.81 26.12 -6.33
N ASP A 79 7.49 26.22 -6.44
CA ASP A 79 6.82 27.51 -6.70
C ASP A 79 6.89 28.39 -5.44
N TYR A 80 6.71 27.81 -4.25
CA TYR A 80 6.88 28.52 -2.99
C TYR A 80 8.31 29.02 -2.75
N GLU A 81 9.32 28.21 -3.10
CA GLU A 81 10.73 28.61 -3.00
C GLU A 81 11.06 29.79 -3.92
N LYS A 82 10.43 29.86 -5.10
CA LYS A 82 10.63 30.96 -6.05
C LYS A 82 9.92 32.23 -5.63
N GLU A 83 8.67 32.12 -5.16
CA GLU A 83 7.79 33.29 -4.96
C GLU A 83 7.63 33.65 -3.48
N GLY A 84 7.42 32.67 -2.61
CA GLY A 84 7.20 32.86 -1.18
C GLY A 84 8.49 33.27 -0.45
N LEU A 85 9.56 32.48 -0.61
CA LEU A 85 10.83 32.77 0.08
C LEU A 85 11.52 34.05 -0.43
N ALA A 86 11.26 34.45 -1.67
CA ALA A 86 11.81 35.69 -2.24
C ALA A 86 11.34 36.95 -1.49
N GLN A 87 10.20 36.90 -0.80
CA GLN A 87 9.65 38.05 -0.06
C GLN A 87 10.29 38.24 1.32
N ILE A 88 10.94 37.21 1.88
CA ILE A 88 11.51 37.25 3.23
C ILE A 88 12.63 38.29 3.34
N ALA A 89 13.59 38.29 2.41
CA ALA A 89 14.76 39.17 2.50
C ALA A 89 14.39 40.66 2.37
N PRO A 90 13.57 41.09 1.38
CA PRO A 90 13.10 42.47 1.29
C PRO A 90 12.29 42.89 2.52
N LEU A 91 11.36 42.05 2.99
CA LEU A 91 10.51 42.34 4.15
C LEU A 91 11.35 42.58 5.40
N HIS A 92 12.31 41.70 5.66
CA HIS A 92 13.23 41.82 6.78
C HIS A 92 14.05 43.12 6.72
N GLN A 93 14.62 43.43 5.56
CA GLN A 93 15.43 44.64 5.38
C GLN A 93 14.60 45.90 5.56
N MET A 94 13.43 45.98 4.92
CA MET A 94 12.53 47.14 5.00
C MET A 94 12.08 47.41 6.45
N ALA A 95 11.69 46.36 7.18
CA ALA A 95 11.26 46.50 8.57
C ALA A 95 12.41 46.96 9.50
N GLN A 96 13.61 46.40 9.31
CA GLN A 96 14.79 46.80 10.09
C GLN A 96 15.21 48.24 9.80
N ASP A 97 15.19 48.65 8.54
CA ASP A 97 15.56 50.01 8.14
C ASP A 97 14.54 51.02 8.66
N ALA A 98 13.24 50.73 8.57
CA ALA A 98 12.18 51.58 9.11
C ALA A 98 12.33 51.80 10.62
N TYR A 99 12.60 50.74 11.38
CA TYR A 99 12.84 50.82 12.82
C TYR A 99 14.10 51.64 13.16
N LYS A 100 15.24 51.33 12.52
CA LYS A 100 16.52 52.03 12.78
C LYS A 100 16.48 53.51 12.43
N LEU A 101 15.75 53.88 11.37
CA LEU A 101 15.61 55.27 10.93
C LEU A 101 14.51 56.02 11.70
N GLY A 102 13.84 55.38 12.66
CA GLY A 102 12.73 55.96 13.42
C GLY A 102 11.48 56.24 12.57
N LYS A 103 11.40 55.63 11.37
CA LYS A 103 10.26 55.76 10.45
C LYS A 103 9.16 54.73 10.70
N GLY A 104 9.45 53.71 11.52
CA GLY A 104 8.51 52.68 11.95
C GLY A 104 8.66 52.34 13.43
N THR A 105 7.70 51.61 13.97
CA THR A 105 7.65 51.24 15.39
C THR A 105 8.32 49.88 15.64
N ILE A 106 8.64 49.59 16.92
CA ILE A 106 9.12 48.25 17.31
C ILE A 106 8.07 47.16 17.06
N LEU A 107 6.78 47.50 17.18
CA LEU A 107 5.69 46.56 16.93
C LEU A 107 5.66 46.14 15.46
N GLU A 108 5.81 47.08 14.53
CA GLU A 108 5.89 46.78 13.08
C GLU A 108 7.08 45.87 12.73
N LEU A 109 8.22 46.03 13.41
CA LEU A 109 9.36 45.12 13.25
C LEU A 109 9.03 43.71 13.75
N ILE A 110 8.36 43.60 14.90
CA ILE A 110 7.94 42.30 15.45
C ILE A 110 6.93 41.62 14.53
N ASP A 111 5.97 42.37 13.99
CA ASP A 111 4.97 41.84 13.04
C ASP A 111 5.64 41.31 11.77
N ALA A 112 6.62 42.04 11.22
CA ALA A 112 7.40 41.56 10.08
C ALA A 112 8.19 40.28 10.39
N LEU A 113 8.80 40.18 11.57
CA LEU A 113 9.47 38.94 12.02
C LEU A 113 8.47 37.79 12.20
N GLY A 114 7.24 38.08 12.64
CA GLY A 114 6.14 37.12 12.69
C GLY A 114 5.83 36.56 11.30
N SER A 115 5.60 37.44 10.31
CA SER A 115 5.34 37.04 8.91
C SER A 115 6.49 36.24 8.31
N ILE A 116 7.75 36.60 8.59
CA ILE A 116 8.93 35.81 8.15
C ILE A 116 8.91 34.40 8.75
N THR A 117 8.51 34.29 10.02
CA THR A 117 8.43 32.99 10.70
C THR A 117 7.31 32.14 10.12
N GLU A 118 6.16 32.73 9.82
CA GLU A 118 5.04 32.08 9.15
C GLU A 118 5.45 31.53 7.77
N HIS A 119 6.13 32.33 6.94
CA HIS A 119 6.62 31.86 5.64
C HIS A 119 7.60 30.69 5.74
N ARG A 120 8.46 30.69 6.78
CA ARG A 120 9.38 29.56 7.02
C ARG A 120 8.64 28.30 7.43
N LEU A 121 7.62 28.43 8.28
CA LEU A 121 6.79 27.30 8.72
C LEU A 121 6.01 26.71 7.54
N GLU A 122 5.46 27.57 6.67
CA GLU A 122 4.76 27.13 5.47
C GLU A 122 5.69 26.39 4.50
N HIS A 123 6.91 26.87 4.28
CA HIS A 123 7.90 26.13 3.47
C HIS A 123 8.20 24.76 4.06
N LEU A 124 8.41 24.66 5.38
CA LEU A 124 8.66 23.39 6.06
C LEU A 124 7.48 22.43 5.91
N GLU A 125 6.25 22.91 6.02
CA GLU A 125 5.06 22.09 5.84
C GLU A 125 4.93 21.58 4.40
N LEU A 126 5.22 22.42 3.40
CA LEU A 126 5.24 22.00 1.99
C LEU A 126 6.31 20.93 1.72
N VAL A 127 7.49 21.06 2.33
CA VAL A 127 8.55 20.06 2.23
C VAL A 127 8.12 18.75 2.92
N LYS A 128 7.49 18.84 4.09
CA LYS A 128 6.93 17.66 4.79
C LYS A 128 5.91 16.93 3.90
N ASP A 129 4.95 17.66 3.34
CA ASP A 129 3.93 17.11 2.43
C ASP A 129 4.55 16.44 1.19
N MET A 130 5.65 16.99 0.66
CA MET A 130 6.38 16.37 -0.44
C MET A 130 7.05 15.06 -0.01
N LEU A 131 7.69 15.01 1.16
CA LEU A 131 8.33 13.81 1.69
C LEU A 131 7.31 12.71 2.00
N ASP A 132 6.15 13.08 2.54
CA ASP A 132 5.03 12.16 2.78
C ASP A 132 4.53 11.57 1.44
N ALA A 133 4.41 12.39 0.40
CA ALA A 133 4.06 11.90 -0.93
C ALA A 133 5.14 10.99 -1.55
N GLU A 134 6.43 11.24 -1.30
CA GLU A 134 7.50 10.32 -1.70
C GLU A 134 7.39 8.97 -0.98
N TRP A 135 6.98 8.99 0.30
CA TRP A 135 6.72 7.78 1.07
C TRP A 135 5.53 6.99 0.54
N GLU A 136 4.43 7.66 0.19
CA GLU A 136 3.27 7.02 -0.44
C GLU A 136 3.64 6.31 -1.75
N VAL A 137 4.50 6.93 -2.57
CA VAL A 137 4.99 6.29 -3.81
C VAL A 137 5.78 5.02 -3.50
N ARG A 138 6.67 5.03 -2.50
CA ARG A 138 7.45 3.84 -2.11
C ARG A 138 6.56 2.73 -1.57
N GLN A 139 5.53 3.09 -0.79
CA GLN A 139 4.54 2.13 -0.31
C GLN A 139 3.77 1.50 -1.48
N ALA A 140 3.28 2.32 -2.40
CA ALA A 140 2.52 1.85 -3.57
C ALA A 140 3.38 1.04 -4.56
N SER A 141 4.69 1.31 -4.64
CA SER A 141 5.63 0.52 -5.45
C SER A 141 6.08 -0.77 -4.76
N GLY A 142 5.76 -0.97 -3.48
CA GLY A 142 6.21 -2.10 -2.69
C GLY A 142 7.67 -2.02 -2.23
N ASP A 143 8.32 -0.86 -2.38
CA ASP A 143 9.71 -0.61 -1.97
C ASP A 143 9.77 -0.15 -0.50
N LEU A 144 9.18 -0.94 0.39
CA LEU A 144 9.19 -0.67 1.82
C LEU A 144 10.43 -1.33 2.46
N PRO A 145 11.20 -0.60 3.29
CA PRO A 145 12.26 -1.21 4.07
C PRO A 145 11.65 -2.27 4.99
N GLN A 146 12.16 -3.50 4.90
CA GLN A 146 11.70 -4.59 5.78
C GLN A 146 12.08 -4.24 7.22
N VAL A 147 11.09 -3.85 8.03
CA VAL A 147 11.26 -3.76 9.47
C VAL A 147 11.36 -5.20 9.99
N GLN A 148 12.58 -5.66 10.24
CA GLN A 148 12.79 -6.91 10.96
C GLN A 148 12.22 -6.76 12.38
N PRO A 149 11.39 -7.72 12.84
CA PRO A 149 10.74 -7.67 14.15
C PRO A 149 11.74 -7.79 15.31
#